data_AF-A0A2E5JG02-F1
#
_entry.id   AF-A0A2E5JG02-F1
#
_cell.length_a   1.000
_cell.length_b   1.000
_cell.length_c   1.000
_cell.angle_alpha   90.00
_cell.angle_beta   90.00
_cell.angle_gamma   90.00
#
_symmetry.space_group_name_H-M   'P 1'
#
loop_
_entity.id
_entity.type
_entity.pdbx_description
1 polymer ?
#
loop_
_entity_poly.entity_id
_entity_poly.type
_entity_poly.pdbx_seq_one_letter_code
_entity_poly.pdbx_strand_id
1 'polypeptide(L)'
;MKLLIALTMMLSASFAANAYTCNVDMTDGYRTVGTYRGSGYNRADACRDALRDCNRDRVSSPRNQRYRCETRDSGTGNPNPGYEFCTYTLKDRYGYSLRSFQASSYYRSEACYDASRQCDSERNYRASRGEYGLSCSEDYFGGNNPPHQTSASCSAELVDRYGYRISTITEVAYGRSYSDAQSQACAEALKSCRSRASYNQSCRSLR
;
A
#
# COMPACT_ATOMS: atom_id res chain seq x y z
N MET A 1 -6.94 -38.03 46.40
CA MET A 1 -5.90 -37.73 45.40
C MET A 1 -6.06 -38.69 44.22
N LYS A 2 -6.60 -38.22 43.10
CA LYS A 2 -6.54 -38.91 41.80
C LYS A 2 -6.39 -37.84 40.72
N LEU A 3 -5.15 -37.70 40.25
CA LEU A 3 -4.76 -36.94 39.07
C LEU A 3 -5.42 -37.57 37.84
N LEU A 4 -6.15 -36.76 37.06
CA LEU A 4 -6.42 -37.05 35.66
C LEU A 4 -5.96 -35.85 34.83
N ILE A 5 -4.75 -36.01 34.31
CA ILE A 5 -4.11 -35.17 33.30
C ILE A 5 -4.81 -35.48 31.98
N ALA A 6 -5.66 -34.56 31.50
CA ALA A 6 -6.27 -34.64 30.18
C ALA A 6 -5.62 -33.60 29.25
N LEU A 7 -4.51 -34.05 28.66
CA LEU A 7 -3.94 -33.70 27.37
C LEU A 7 -4.63 -32.56 26.58
N THR A 8 -4.08 -31.35 26.69
CA THR A 8 -4.37 -30.23 25.81
C THR A 8 -3.70 -30.47 24.44
N MET A 9 -4.45 -30.99 23.47
CA MET A 9 -4.08 -30.88 22.06
C MET A 9 -4.24 -29.43 21.62
N MET A 10 -3.16 -28.64 21.72
CA MET A 10 -3.04 -27.37 21.02
C MET A 10 -3.00 -27.66 19.52
N LEU A 11 -4.12 -27.47 18.83
CA LEU A 11 -4.10 -27.30 17.37
C LEU A 11 -3.38 -25.99 17.08
N SER A 12 -2.09 -26.07 16.79
CA SER A 12 -1.33 -25.03 16.11
C SER A 12 -1.91 -24.89 14.69
N ALA A 13 -2.93 -24.03 14.56
CA ALA A 13 -3.36 -23.53 13.27
C ALA A 13 -2.18 -22.75 12.67
N SER A 14 -1.43 -23.41 11.79
CA SER A 14 -0.44 -22.77 10.94
C SER A 14 -1.20 -21.81 10.03
N PHE A 15 -1.28 -20.53 10.43
CA PHE A 15 -1.69 -19.48 9.52
C PHE A 15 -0.63 -19.43 8.42
N ALA A 16 -0.91 -20.08 7.29
CA ALA A 16 -0.16 -19.85 6.07
C ALA A 16 -0.48 -18.42 5.63
N ALA A 17 0.24 -17.45 6.19
CA ALA A 17 0.36 -16.14 5.56
C ALA A 17 0.98 -16.42 4.20
N ASN A 18 0.17 -16.36 3.15
CA ASN A 18 0.65 -16.42 1.78
C ASN A 18 1.49 -15.16 1.55
N ALA A 19 2.75 -15.20 1.97
CA ALA A 19 3.70 -14.14 1.73
C ALA A 19 3.85 -14.04 0.22
N TYR A 20 3.56 -12.86 -0.32
CA TYR A 20 3.84 -12.60 -1.72
C TYR A 20 5.36 -12.67 -1.90
N THR A 21 5.80 -13.30 -2.98
CA THR A 21 7.22 -13.35 -3.33
C THR A 21 7.46 -12.67 -4.66
N CYS A 22 8.58 -11.97 -4.76
CA CYS A 22 9.01 -11.32 -5.99
C CYS A 22 10.46 -11.68 -6.25
N ASN A 23 10.79 -11.88 -7.52
CA ASN A 23 12.16 -12.14 -7.96
C ASN A 23 12.67 -10.92 -8.72
N VAL A 24 13.92 -10.55 -8.47
CA VAL A 24 14.65 -9.47 -9.15
C VAL A 24 15.95 -10.06 -9.68
N ASP A 25 16.19 -9.93 -10.97
CA ASP A 25 17.40 -10.34 -11.63
C ASP A 25 18.39 -9.19 -11.70
N MET A 26 19.64 -9.47 -11.34
CA MET A 26 20.77 -8.63 -11.69
C MET A 26 21.26 -9.03 -13.09
N THR A 27 21.30 -8.10 -14.03
CA THR A 27 21.57 -8.36 -15.45
C THR A 27 22.54 -7.35 -16.05
N ASP A 28 23.32 -7.73 -17.05
CA ASP A 28 24.06 -6.80 -17.91
C ASP A 28 23.25 -6.32 -19.13
N GLY A 29 21.96 -6.68 -19.19
CA GLY A 29 21.07 -6.44 -20.32
C GLY A 29 20.99 -7.63 -21.29
N TYR A 30 21.93 -8.58 -21.22
CA TYR A 30 21.94 -9.78 -22.07
C TYR A 30 21.88 -11.08 -21.27
N ARG A 31 22.41 -11.10 -20.05
CA ARG A 31 22.49 -12.27 -19.18
C ARG A 31 22.18 -11.90 -17.74
N THR A 32 21.38 -12.74 -17.09
CA THR A 32 21.20 -12.69 -15.63
C THR A 32 22.46 -13.20 -14.94
N VAL A 33 23.09 -12.34 -14.14
CA VAL A 33 24.28 -12.63 -13.34
C VAL A 33 23.95 -12.93 -11.87
N GLY A 34 22.72 -12.64 -11.43
CA GLY A 34 22.21 -13.00 -10.11
C GLY A 34 20.70 -12.88 -10.02
N THR A 35 20.07 -13.59 -9.09
CA THR A 35 18.63 -13.47 -8.81
C THR A 35 18.43 -13.30 -7.31
N TYR A 36 17.60 -12.31 -6.96
CA TYR A 36 17.24 -11.89 -5.61
C TYR A 36 15.77 -12.18 -5.40
N ARG A 37 15.43 -12.80 -4.27
CA ARG A 37 14.05 -13.11 -3.92
C ARG A 37 13.68 -12.36 -2.65
N GLY A 38 12.66 -11.54 -2.75
CA GLY A 38 12.07 -10.84 -1.61
C GLY A 38 10.71 -11.44 -1.26
N SER A 39 10.32 -11.23 -0.01
CA SER A 39 9.02 -11.65 0.51
C SER A 39 8.34 -10.51 1.23
N GLY A 40 7.02 -10.44 1.15
CA GLY A 40 6.27 -9.35 1.77
C GLY A 40 4.78 -9.61 1.89
N TYR A 41 4.11 -8.70 2.59
CA TYR A 41 2.66 -8.74 2.80
C TYR A 41 1.87 -8.50 1.51
N ASN A 42 2.50 -7.88 0.51
CA ASN A 42 1.99 -7.72 -0.86
C ASN A 42 3.16 -7.82 -1.86
N ARG A 43 2.84 -7.96 -3.15
CA ARG A 43 3.86 -8.10 -4.22
C ARG A 43 4.83 -6.91 -4.26
N ALA A 44 4.36 -5.70 -3.96
CA ALA A 44 5.19 -4.50 -3.98
C ALA A 44 6.25 -4.52 -2.86
N ASP A 45 5.88 -4.91 -1.65
CA ASP A 45 6.82 -5.07 -0.54
C ASP A 45 7.85 -6.16 -0.84
N ALA A 46 7.40 -7.29 -1.40
CA ALA A 46 8.28 -8.36 -1.83
C ALA A 46 9.28 -7.90 -2.91
N CYS A 47 8.84 -7.11 -3.91
CA CYS A 47 9.74 -6.58 -4.93
C CYS A 47 10.68 -5.50 -4.39
N ARG A 48 10.21 -4.66 -3.46
CA ARG A 48 11.04 -3.63 -2.81
C ARG A 48 12.17 -4.28 -2.01
N ASP A 49 11.85 -5.34 -1.28
CA ASP A 49 12.82 -6.13 -0.52
C ASP A 49 13.87 -6.76 -1.47
N ALA A 50 13.41 -7.44 -2.52
CA ALA A 50 14.29 -8.03 -3.54
C ALA A 50 15.18 -6.97 -4.26
N LEU A 51 14.62 -5.81 -4.62
CA LEU A 51 15.34 -4.73 -5.28
C LEU A 51 16.36 -4.07 -4.36
N ARG A 52 16.05 -3.94 -3.07
CA ARG A 52 16.97 -3.40 -2.07
C ARG A 52 18.20 -4.30 -1.97
N ASP A 53 18.00 -5.61 -1.91
CA ASP A 53 19.11 -6.56 -1.81
C ASP A 53 19.93 -6.61 -3.09
N CYS A 54 19.28 -6.61 -4.26
CA CYS A 54 19.99 -6.51 -5.54
C CYS A 54 20.84 -5.23 -5.62
N ASN A 55 20.28 -4.08 -5.24
CA ASN A 55 21.01 -2.81 -5.28
C ASN A 55 22.14 -2.74 -4.25
N ARG A 56 21.96 -3.36 -3.08
CA ARG A 56 23.00 -3.47 -2.05
C ARG A 56 24.21 -4.20 -2.61
N ASP A 57 23.99 -5.33 -3.27
CA ASP A 57 25.05 -6.14 -3.89
C ASP A 57 25.67 -5.49 -5.14
N ARG A 58 24.86 -4.73 -5.88
CA ARG A 58 25.33 -3.94 -7.01
C ARG A 58 26.32 -2.85 -6.57
N VAL A 59 26.03 -2.19 -5.46
CA VAL A 59 26.82 -1.07 -4.93
C VAL A 59 28.02 -1.57 -4.12
N SER A 60 27.90 -2.71 -3.43
CA SER A 60 28.96 -3.25 -2.56
C SER A 60 30.20 -3.75 -3.31
N SER A 61 30.09 -4.04 -4.61
CA SER A 61 31.19 -4.56 -5.42
C SER A 61 31.41 -3.70 -6.68
N PRO A 62 32.64 -3.17 -6.91
CA PRO A 62 32.97 -2.44 -8.14
C PRO A 62 32.70 -3.25 -9.43
N ARG A 63 32.82 -4.58 -9.35
CA ARG A 63 32.54 -5.48 -10.48
C ARG A 63 31.07 -5.50 -10.86
N ASN A 64 30.18 -5.18 -9.92
CA ASN A 64 28.74 -5.28 -10.09
C ASN A 64 28.07 -3.96 -10.51
N GLN A 65 28.78 -2.83 -10.45
CA GLN A 65 28.22 -1.51 -10.76
C GLN A 65 27.70 -1.37 -12.18
N ARG A 66 28.22 -2.16 -13.12
CA ARG A 66 27.78 -2.21 -14.53
C ARG A 66 26.46 -2.94 -14.75
N TYR A 67 26.03 -3.73 -13.77
CA TYR A 67 24.79 -4.50 -13.87
C TYR A 67 23.59 -3.66 -13.43
N ARG A 68 22.40 -4.07 -13.85
CA ARG A 68 21.10 -3.46 -13.52
C ARG A 68 20.27 -4.47 -12.75
N CYS A 69 19.39 -3.98 -11.89
CA CYS A 69 18.44 -4.79 -11.14
C CYS A 69 17.06 -4.65 -11.76
N GLU A 70 16.47 -5.75 -12.24
CA GLU A 70 15.21 -5.79 -12.96
C GLU A 70 14.29 -6.86 -12.37
N THR A 71 13.00 -6.57 -12.20
CA THR A 71 12.05 -7.57 -11.68
C THR A 71 11.82 -8.68 -12.72
N ARG A 72 11.95 -9.95 -12.32
CA ARG A 72 11.69 -11.11 -13.18
C ARG A 72 10.18 -11.31 -13.28
N ASP A 73 9.60 -10.93 -14.42
CA ASP A 73 8.18 -11.11 -14.67
C ASP A 73 7.81 -12.58 -14.88
N SER A 74 6.87 -13.03 -14.05
CA SER A 74 6.17 -14.30 -14.25
C SER A 74 5.11 -14.12 -15.33
N GLY A 75 5.52 -14.14 -16.61
CA GLY A 75 4.66 -14.39 -17.76
C GLY A 75 3.76 -13.23 -18.23
N THR A 76 3.88 -12.91 -19.52
CA THR A 76 2.91 -12.18 -20.37
C THR A 76 2.52 -10.77 -19.93
N GLY A 77 3.35 -9.78 -20.29
CA GLY A 77 2.92 -8.37 -20.32
C GLY A 77 4.05 -7.36 -20.12
N ASN A 78 4.89 -7.19 -21.13
CA ASN A 78 5.76 -6.02 -21.35
C ASN A 78 6.71 -5.58 -20.19
N PRO A 79 7.98 -6.03 -20.19
CA PRO A 79 8.98 -5.68 -19.20
C PRO A 79 9.61 -4.32 -19.52
N ASN A 80 8.91 -3.26 -19.15
CA ASN A 80 9.55 -2.06 -18.67
C ASN A 80 8.90 -1.87 -17.29
N PRO A 81 9.61 -1.49 -16.20
CA PRO A 81 8.95 -0.78 -15.11
C PRO A 81 8.51 0.55 -15.73
N GLY A 82 7.48 0.49 -16.57
CA GLY A 82 7.02 1.57 -17.40
C GLY A 82 6.72 2.68 -16.43
N TYR A 83 7.37 3.81 -16.63
CA TYR A 83 7.03 5.00 -15.88
C TYR A 83 5.51 5.12 -15.86
N GLU A 84 4.94 5.07 -14.67
CA GLU A 84 3.53 5.26 -14.46
C GLU A 84 3.27 6.75 -14.60
N PHE A 85 2.26 7.09 -15.38
CA PHE A 85 1.88 8.48 -15.60
C PHE A 85 0.63 8.79 -14.80
N CYS A 86 0.58 9.99 -14.25
CA CYS A 86 -0.64 10.51 -13.66
C CYS A 86 -0.85 11.94 -14.14
N THR A 87 -2.12 12.25 -14.43
CA THR A 87 -2.52 13.55 -14.95
C THR A 87 -3.54 14.16 -14.00
N TYR A 88 -3.29 15.37 -13.53
CA TYR A 88 -4.23 16.19 -12.80
C TYR A 88 -4.63 17.38 -13.64
N THR A 89 -5.92 17.71 -13.66
CA THR A 89 -6.43 18.86 -14.39
C THR A 89 -7.04 19.86 -13.45
N LEU A 90 -6.62 21.11 -13.62
CA LEU A 90 -7.19 22.27 -12.97
C LEU A 90 -8.47 22.65 -13.71
N LYS A 91 -9.59 22.60 -13.00
CA LYS A 91 -10.92 22.91 -13.52
C LYS A 91 -11.44 24.19 -12.87
N ASP A 92 -12.17 24.98 -13.63
CA ASP A 92 -12.91 26.11 -13.09
C ASP A 92 -14.18 25.68 -12.33
N ARG A 93 -14.94 26.66 -11.86
CA ARG A 93 -16.20 26.42 -11.13
C ARG A 93 -17.29 25.74 -11.95
N TYR A 94 -17.18 25.79 -13.28
CA TYR A 94 -18.11 25.19 -14.23
C TYR A 94 -17.61 23.83 -14.73
N GLY A 95 -16.43 23.38 -14.28
CA GLY A 95 -15.82 22.12 -14.66
C GLY A 95 -14.98 22.20 -15.94
N TYR A 96 -14.77 23.39 -16.52
CA TYR A 96 -13.91 23.55 -17.70
C TYR A 96 -12.44 23.37 -17.33
N SER A 97 -11.76 22.51 -18.09
CA SER A 97 -10.33 22.27 -17.95
C SER A 97 -9.54 23.51 -18.38
N LEU A 98 -8.85 24.12 -17.42
CA LEU A 98 -7.98 25.28 -17.65
C LEU A 98 -6.55 24.84 -18.01
N ARG A 99 -6.05 23.80 -17.33
CA ARG A 99 -4.67 23.31 -17.50
C ARG A 99 -4.53 21.89 -16.96
N SER A 100 -3.68 21.09 -17.59
CA SER A 100 -3.32 19.75 -17.12
C SER A 100 -1.87 19.68 -16.69
N PHE A 101 -1.60 18.87 -15.67
CA PHE A 101 -0.32 18.63 -15.05
C PHE A 101 -0.07 17.13 -15.11
N GLN A 102 0.95 16.73 -15.85
CA GLN A 102 1.34 15.34 -15.97
C GLN A 102 2.68 15.13 -15.27
N ALA A 103 2.76 14.08 -14.46
CA ALA A 103 4.02 13.62 -13.90
C ALA A 103 4.18 12.13 -14.16
N SER A 104 5.43 11.69 -14.15
CA SER A 104 5.80 10.31 -14.34
C SER A 104 6.77 9.87 -13.25
N SER A 105 6.56 8.67 -12.72
CA SER A 105 7.49 8.04 -11.78
C SER A 105 7.46 6.53 -12.00
N TYR A 106 8.39 5.81 -11.40
CA TYR A 106 8.33 4.36 -11.28
C TYR A 106 7.08 3.88 -10.53
N TYR A 107 6.45 4.75 -9.73
CA TYR A 107 5.22 4.45 -9.00
C TYR A 107 4.11 5.43 -9.38
N ARG A 108 2.92 4.92 -9.71
CA ARG A 108 1.74 5.77 -10.01
C ARG A 108 1.39 6.69 -8.84
N SER A 109 1.52 6.21 -7.60
CA SER A 109 1.24 7.03 -6.41
C SER A 109 2.14 8.26 -6.33
N GLU A 110 3.42 8.10 -6.64
CA GLU A 110 4.39 9.19 -6.66
C GLU A 110 4.14 10.13 -7.84
N ALA A 111 3.87 9.57 -9.03
CA ALA A 111 3.46 10.34 -10.20
C ALA A 111 2.19 11.16 -9.90
N CYS A 112 1.18 10.59 -9.25
CA CYS A 112 -0.05 11.29 -8.88
C CYS A 112 0.19 12.34 -7.80
N TYR A 113 1.03 12.05 -6.82
CA TYR A 113 1.41 13.02 -5.79
C TYR A 113 2.13 14.23 -6.40
N ASP A 114 3.05 13.99 -7.33
CA ASP A 114 3.76 15.08 -8.01
C ASP A 114 2.84 15.89 -8.92
N ALA A 115 1.97 15.22 -9.69
CA ALA A 115 0.98 15.88 -10.54
C ALA A 115 -0.03 16.70 -9.71
N SER A 116 -0.52 16.15 -8.59
CA SER A 116 -1.47 16.84 -7.70
C SER A 116 -0.82 18.05 -7.05
N ARG A 117 0.44 17.93 -6.59
CA ARG A 117 1.20 19.03 -5.99
C ARG A 117 1.41 20.17 -6.99
N GLN A 118 1.70 19.86 -8.26
CA GLN A 118 1.81 20.86 -9.31
C GLN A 118 0.47 21.58 -9.55
N CYS A 119 -0.64 20.82 -9.61
CA CYS A 119 -1.97 21.39 -9.76
C CYS A 119 -2.37 22.30 -8.59
N ASP A 120 -2.16 21.83 -7.36
CA ASP A 120 -2.46 22.61 -6.14
C ASP A 120 -1.62 23.89 -6.06
N SER A 121 -0.36 23.83 -6.49
CA SER A 121 0.52 25.01 -6.55
C SER A 121 -0.04 26.07 -7.51
N GLU A 122 -0.45 25.67 -8.73
CA GLU A 122 -1.08 26.58 -9.69
C GLU A 122 -2.41 27.13 -9.15
N ARG A 123 -3.24 26.26 -8.55
CA ARG A 123 -4.51 26.66 -7.92
C ARG A 123 -4.26 27.75 -6.88
N ASN A 124 -3.29 27.55 -6.00
CA ASN A 124 -2.97 28.49 -4.93
C ASN A 124 -2.41 29.81 -5.50
N TYR A 125 -1.56 29.73 -6.54
CA TYR A 125 -1.06 30.90 -7.26
C TYR A 125 -2.20 31.74 -7.86
N ARG A 126 -3.15 31.11 -8.53
CA ARG A 126 -4.32 31.78 -9.13
C ARG A 126 -5.29 32.33 -8.09
N ALA A 127 -5.53 31.57 -7.02
CA ALA A 127 -6.32 32.04 -5.89
C ALA A 127 -5.73 33.32 -5.27
N SER A 128 -4.40 33.44 -5.20
CA SER A 128 -3.74 34.67 -4.72
C SER A 128 -3.93 35.88 -5.64
N ARG A 129 -4.33 35.65 -6.89
CA ARG A 129 -4.64 36.69 -7.90
C ARG A 129 -6.14 36.96 -8.03
N GLY A 130 -6.98 36.37 -7.17
CA GLY A 130 -8.43 36.57 -7.15
C GLY A 130 -9.24 35.57 -7.99
N GLU A 131 -8.62 34.54 -8.55
CA GLU A 131 -9.31 33.46 -9.25
C GLU A 131 -9.78 32.38 -8.25
N TYR A 132 -11.01 32.51 -7.76
CA TYR A 132 -11.61 31.55 -6.81
C TYR A 132 -12.51 30.51 -7.49
N GLY A 133 -12.72 29.39 -6.80
CA GLY A 133 -13.57 28.29 -7.26
C GLY A 133 -12.87 27.32 -8.20
N LEU A 134 -11.53 27.26 -8.12
CA LEU A 134 -10.71 26.33 -8.88
C LEU A 134 -10.57 25.00 -8.15
N SER A 135 -10.60 23.90 -8.88
CA SER A 135 -10.45 22.55 -8.33
C SER A 135 -9.45 21.73 -9.12
N CYS A 136 -8.73 20.84 -8.43
CA CYS A 136 -7.81 19.89 -9.02
C CYS A 136 -8.46 18.51 -9.00
N SER A 137 -8.53 17.87 -10.16
CA SER A 137 -9.06 16.51 -10.29
C SER A 137 -8.11 15.64 -11.09
N GLU A 138 -7.89 14.40 -10.67
CA GLU A 138 -7.21 13.40 -11.50
C GLU A 138 -8.03 13.18 -12.79
N ASP A 139 -7.38 13.31 -13.95
CA ASP A 139 -7.97 12.97 -15.23
C ASP A 139 -7.59 11.52 -15.59
N TYR A 140 -8.58 10.64 -15.53
CA TYR A 140 -8.46 9.27 -16.00
C TYR A 140 -8.56 9.25 -17.54
N PHE A 141 -7.47 9.62 -18.23
CA PHE A 141 -7.39 9.41 -19.68
C PHE A 141 -7.28 7.90 -19.96
N GLY A 142 -8.40 7.31 -20.39
CA GLY A 142 -8.43 5.98 -21.00
C GLY A 142 -8.80 4.84 -20.04
N GLY A 143 -10.07 4.42 -20.11
CA GLY A 143 -10.55 3.17 -19.54
C GLY A 143 -11.14 3.31 -18.14
N ASN A 144 -12.21 2.56 -17.90
CA ASN A 144 -12.91 2.38 -16.62
C ASN A 144 -11.99 1.80 -15.53
N ASN A 145 -10.91 2.48 -15.16
CA ASN A 145 -10.16 2.13 -13.97
C ASN A 145 -10.89 2.77 -12.79
N PRO A 146 -11.54 1.98 -11.91
CA PRO A 146 -12.12 2.53 -10.70
C PRO A 146 -11.03 3.28 -9.92
N PRO A 147 -11.41 4.36 -9.19
CA PRO A 147 -10.46 5.09 -8.37
C PRO A 147 -9.63 4.11 -7.55
N HIS A 148 -8.30 4.20 -7.62
CA HIS A 148 -7.42 3.24 -6.98
C HIS A 148 -7.71 3.23 -5.47
N GLN A 149 -8.31 2.14 -4.99
CA GLN A 149 -8.58 1.94 -3.58
C GLN A 149 -7.41 1.16 -2.97
N THR A 150 -6.71 1.77 -2.02
CA THR A 150 -5.78 1.06 -1.16
C THR A 150 -6.58 0.40 -0.04
N SER A 151 -6.29 -0.87 0.25
CA SER A 151 -6.84 -1.54 1.43
C SER A 151 -5.88 -1.45 2.60
N ALA A 152 -6.42 -1.37 3.80
CA ALA A 152 -5.69 -1.53 5.04
C ALA A 152 -6.53 -2.33 6.03
N SER A 153 -5.87 -3.03 6.94
CA SER A 153 -6.52 -3.77 8.01
C SER A 153 -6.15 -3.18 9.36
N CYS A 154 -7.06 -3.30 10.32
CA CYS A 154 -6.82 -2.92 11.69
C CYS A 154 -7.52 -3.88 12.63
N SER A 155 -6.96 -4.07 13.82
CA SER A 155 -7.51 -5.00 14.81
C SER A 155 -7.88 -4.27 16.10
N ALA A 156 -8.98 -4.71 16.71
CA ALA A 156 -9.42 -4.31 18.04
C ALA A 156 -9.53 -5.54 18.93
N GLU A 157 -9.06 -5.43 20.17
CA GLU A 157 -9.20 -6.48 21.18
C GLU A 157 -10.37 -6.17 22.11
N LEU A 158 -11.22 -7.16 22.30
CA LEU A 158 -12.21 -7.20 23.35
C LEU A 158 -11.55 -7.79 24.59
N VAL A 159 -11.48 -7.00 25.66
CA VAL A 159 -10.90 -7.43 26.94
C VAL A 159 -11.97 -7.41 28.03
N ASP A 160 -11.83 -8.29 29.02
CA ASP A 160 -12.69 -8.28 30.20
C ASP A 160 -12.31 -7.16 31.19
N ARG A 161 -13.05 -7.08 32.29
CA ARG A 161 -12.80 -6.13 33.40
C ARG A 161 -11.43 -6.26 34.06
N TYR A 162 -10.73 -7.37 33.86
CA TYR A 162 -9.40 -7.64 34.42
C TYR A 162 -8.29 -7.45 33.36
N GLY A 163 -8.65 -7.07 32.14
CA GLY A 163 -7.70 -6.86 31.03
C GLY A 163 -7.33 -8.13 30.28
N TYR A 164 -8.00 -9.27 30.54
CA TYR A 164 -7.78 -10.49 29.77
C TYR A 164 -8.44 -10.39 28.41
N ARG A 165 -7.70 -10.76 27.36
CA ARG A 165 -8.20 -10.79 25.98
C ARG A 165 -9.23 -11.90 25.81
N ILE A 166 -10.46 -11.50 25.51
CA ILE A 166 -11.57 -12.40 25.17
C ILE A 166 -11.53 -12.74 23.67
N SER A 167 -11.36 -11.71 22.82
CA SER A 167 -11.43 -11.86 21.36
C SER A 167 -10.65 -10.76 20.66
N THR A 168 -10.23 -11.03 19.42
CA THR A 168 -9.65 -10.05 18.51
C THR A 168 -10.55 -9.94 17.29
N ILE A 169 -10.87 -8.72 16.90
CA ILE A 169 -11.72 -8.39 15.77
C ILE A 169 -10.87 -7.61 14.78
N THR A 170 -10.71 -8.13 13.58
CA THR A 170 -9.94 -7.51 12.50
C THR A 170 -10.90 -7.11 11.39
N GLU A 171 -10.86 -5.85 10.99
CA GLU A 171 -11.63 -5.33 9.87
C GLU A 171 -10.69 -4.83 8.77
N VAL A 172 -11.19 -4.81 7.54
CA VAL A 172 -10.48 -4.31 6.36
C VAL A 172 -11.32 -3.21 5.74
N ALA A 173 -10.70 -2.06 5.49
CA ALA A 173 -11.35 -0.96 4.79
C ALA A 173 -10.53 -0.48 3.60
N TYR A 174 -11.19 0.27 2.74
CA TYR A 174 -10.66 0.78 1.48
C TYR A 174 -10.69 2.31 1.48
N GLY A 175 -9.59 2.93 1.03
CA GLY A 175 -9.45 4.37 1.01
C GLY A 175 -8.63 4.86 -0.18
N ARG A 176 -8.62 6.18 -0.39
CA ARG A 176 -7.80 6.83 -1.43
C ARG A 176 -6.31 6.82 -1.08
N SER A 177 -5.99 6.69 0.21
CA SER A 177 -4.64 6.50 0.73
C SER A 177 -4.62 5.37 1.76
N TYR A 178 -3.43 4.84 2.06
CA TYR A 178 -3.26 3.84 3.13
C TYR A 178 -3.69 4.39 4.50
N SER A 179 -3.39 5.67 4.79
CA SER A 179 -3.80 6.31 6.05
C SER A 179 -5.31 6.40 6.18
N ASP A 180 -6.01 6.76 5.10
CA ASP A 180 -7.48 6.83 5.08
C ASP A 180 -8.06 5.43 5.28
N ALA A 181 -7.58 4.45 4.52
CA ALA A 181 -8.00 3.05 4.62
C ALA A 181 -7.75 2.49 6.04
N GLN A 182 -6.61 2.80 6.65
CA GLN A 182 -6.25 2.31 7.98
C GLN A 182 -7.12 2.95 9.06
N SER A 183 -7.34 4.27 8.97
CA SER A 183 -8.21 4.99 9.90
C SER A 183 -9.64 4.45 9.88
N GLN A 184 -10.15 4.14 8.68
CA GLN A 184 -11.47 3.57 8.48
C GLN A 184 -11.54 2.13 9.00
N ALA A 185 -10.53 1.30 8.70
CA ALA A 185 -10.45 -0.08 9.20
C ALA A 185 -10.42 -0.12 10.74
N CYS A 186 -9.69 0.79 11.38
CA CYS A 186 -9.65 0.87 12.85
C CYS A 186 -11.00 1.34 13.43
N ALA A 187 -11.65 2.30 12.79
CA ALA A 187 -12.97 2.77 13.21
C ALA A 187 -14.02 1.64 13.12
N GLU A 188 -13.98 0.86 12.05
CA GLU A 188 -14.85 -0.31 11.85
C GLU A 188 -14.53 -1.40 12.88
N ALA A 189 -13.25 -1.74 13.10
CA ALA A 189 -12.86 -2.75 14.08
C ALA A 189 -13.31 -2.39 15.50
N LEU A 190 -13.17 -1.12 15.90
CA LEU A 190 -13.65 -0.65 17.21
C LEU A 190 -15.18 -0.64 17.30
N LYS A 191 -15.88 -0.28 16.22
CA LYS A 191 -17.33 -0.32 16.16
C LYS A 191 -17.86 -1.75 16.31
N SER A 192 -17.28 -2.70 15.57
CA SER A 192 -17.56 -4.13 15.65
C SER A 192 -17.22 -4.71 17.03
N CYS A 193 -16.15 -4.22 17.66
CA CYS A 193 -15.83 -4.62 19.03
C CYS A 193 -16.87 -4.13 20.04
N ARG A 194 -17.27 -2.86 19.96
CA ARG A 194 -18.25 -2.27 20.88
C ARG A 194 -19.62 -2.90 20.75
N SER A 195 -20.03 -3.31 19.54
CA SER A 195 -21.32 -4.01 19.35
C SER A 195 -21.36 -5.40 19.98
N ARG A 196 -20.18 -6.02 20.20
CA ARG A 196 -20.03 -7.31 20.88
C ARG A 196 -19.72 -7.19 22.36
N ALA A 197 -19.37 -5.99 22.83
CA ALA A 197 -18.99 -5.76 24.22
C ALA A 197 -20.21 -5.80 25.15
N SER A 198 -20.11 -6.59 26.21
CA SER A 198 -21.04 -6.58 27.35
C SER A 198 -20.63 -5.54 28.40
N TYR A 199 -21.49 -5.30 29.40
CA TYR A 199 -21.34 -4.23 30.42
C TYR A 199 -19.97 -4.17 31.14
N ASN A 200 -19.23 -5.28 31.23
CA ASN A 200 -17.93 -5.38 31.90
C ASN A 200 -16.76 -5.65 30.93
N GLN A 201 -16.91 -5.31 29.65
CA GLN A 201 -15.90 -5.52 28.63
C GLN A 201 -15.50 -4.19 28.00
N SER A 202 -14.25 -4.09 27.56
CA SER A 202 -13.74 -2.90 26.90
C SER A 202 -13.01 -3.25 25.61
N CYS A 203 -12.94 -2.28 24.71
CA CYS A 203 -12.34 -2.42 23.39
C CYS A 203 -11.11 -1.54 23.29
N ARG A 204 -9.98 -2.12 22.87
CA ARG A 204 -8.75 -1.37 22.58
C ARG A 204 -8.26 -1.66 21.16
N SER A 205 -7.80 -0.63 20.45
CA SER A 205 -7.16 -0.81 19.15
C SER A 205 -5.74 -1.36 19.31
N LEU A 206 -5.36 -2.32 18.48
CA LEU A 206 -3.97 -2.68 18.25
C LEU A 206 -3.47 -1.83 17.08
N ARG A 207 -2.49 -0.97 17.36
CA ARG A 207 -1.77 -0.20 16.33
C ARG A 207 -0.67 -1.04 15.71
#